data_AF-A0A7Y4X5I1-F1
#
_entry.id   AF-A0A7Y4X5I1-F1
#
_cell.length_a   1.000
_cell.length_b   1.000
_cell.length_c   1.000
_cell.angle_alpha   90.00
_cell.angle_beta   90.00
_cell.angle_gamma   90.00
#
_symmetry.space_group_name_H-M   'P 1'
#
loop_
_entity.id
_entity.type
_entity.pdbx_description
1 polymer ?
#
loop_
_entity_poly.entity_id
_entity_poly.type
_entity_poly.pdbx_seq_one_letter_code
_entity_poly.pdbx_strand_id
1 'polypeptide(L)' 'TYNFPQSRITDHRINLTLYTLDRVLDGELDPVVDALNTSHQAEMLS' A
#
# COMPACT_ATOMS: atom_id res chain seq x y z
N THR A 1 -2.75 -7.37 3.93
CA THR A 1 -4.10 -7.73 4.40
C THR A 1 -5.13 -6.83 3.76
N TYR A 2 -6.19 -7.39 3.19
CA TYR A 2 -7.34 -6.66 2.65
C TYR A 2 -8.51 -6.74 3.63
N ASN A 3 -9.16 -5.60 3.95
CA ASN A 3 -10.30 -5.48 4.86
C ASN A 3 -11.46 -4.80 4.14
N PHE A 4 -12.40 -5.61 3.64
CA PHE A 4 -13.56 -5.15 2.87
C PHE A 4 -14.57 -4.33 3.69
N PRO A 5 -14.96 -4.71 4.92
CA PRO A 5 -15.90 -3.90 5.71
C PRO A 5 -15.43 -2.46 6.00
N GLN A 6 -14.12 -2.21 5.98
CA GLN A 6 -13.51 -0.90 6.25
C GLN A 6 -12.84 -0.29 5.01
N SER A 7 -13.06 -0.86 3.82
CA SER A 7 -12.43 -0.47 2.54
C SER A 7 -10.93 -0.17 2.67
N ARG A 8 -10.18 -1.02 3.39
CA ARG A 8 -8.77 -0.78 3.72
C ARG A 8 -7.86 -1.91 3.29
N ILE A 9 -6.67 -1.57 2.85
CA ILE A 9 -5.54 -2.48 2.66
C ILE A 9 -4.42 -2.09 3.64
N THR A 10 -3.82 -3.08 4.29
CA THR A 10 -2.62 -2.90 5.12
C THR A 10 -1.50 -3.76 4.54
N ASP A 11 -0.37 -3.15 4.18
CA ASP A 11 0.86 -3.84 3.83
C ASP A 11 1.78 -3.91 5.05
N HIS A 12 2.06 -5.13 5.52
CA HIS A 12 2.86 -5.35 6.73
C HIS A 12 4.37 -5.28 6.48
N ARG A 13 4.83 -5.34 5.22
CA ARG A 13 6.26 -5.26 4.91
C ARG A 13 6.83 -3.89 5.29
N ILE A 14 6.02 -2.86 5.09
CA ILE A 14 6.38 -1.46 5.28
C ILE A 14 5.46 -0.74 6.29
N ASN A 15 4.62 -1.48 7.02
CA ASN A 15 3.59 -0.95 7.93
C ASN A 15 2.69 0.13 7.28
N LEU A 16 2.37 -0.01 5.99
CA LEU A 16 1.52 0.91 5.26
C LEU A 16 0.05 0.53 5.42
N THR A 17 -0.82 1.52 5.60
CA THR A 17 -2.26 1.31 5.63
C THR A 17 -2.97 2.34 4.76
N LEU A 18 -3.73 1.87 3.77
CA LEU A 18 -4.46 2.70 2.81
C LEU A 18 -5.96 2.39 2.88
N TYR A 19 -6.79 3.44 2.93
CA TYR A 19 -8.27 3.34 2.95
C TYR A 19 -8.86 3.44 1.54
N THR A 20 -8.20 2.82 0.57
CA THR A 20 -8.52 2.92 -0.86
C THR A 20 -8.68 1.54 -1.49
N LEU A 21 -9.17 0.55 -0.73
CA LEU A 21 -9.28 -0.84 -1.19
C LEU A 21 -10.04 -0.95 -2.52
N ASP A 22 -11.17 -0.26 -2.65
CA ASP A 22 -12.03 -0.36 -3.84
C ASP A 22 -11.30 0.14 -5.10
N ARG A 23 -10.52 1.21 -4.99
CA ARG A 23 -9.71 1.77 -6.09
C ARG A 23 -8.56 0.84 -6.49
N VAL A 24 -7.91 0.25 -5.48
CA VAL A 24 -6.84 -0.73 -5.69
C VAL A 24 -7.38 -1.97 -6.40
N LEU A 25 -8.59 -2.42 -6.04
CA LEU A 25 -9.26 -3.55 -6.70
C LEU A 25 -9.74 -3.22 -8.12
N ASP A 26 -10.04 -1.96 -8.40
CA ASP A 26 -10.38 -1.45 -9.75
C ASP A 26 -9.13 -1.30 -10.65
N GLY A 27 -7.94 -1.59 -10.11
CA GLY A 27 -6.67 -1.60 -10.85
C GLY A 27 -5.79 -0.37 -10.62
N GLU A 28 -6.22 0.58 -9.77
CA GLU A 28 -5.42 1.76 -9.41
C GLU A 28 -4.34 1.39 -8.38
N LEU A 29 -3.30 0.70 -8.86
CA LEU A 29 -2.22 0.16 -8.03
C LEU A 29 -1.06 1.14 -7.81
N ASP A 30 -0.98 2.23 -8.58
CA ASP A 30 0.12 3.20 -8.51
C ASP A 30 0.43 3.67 -7.08
N PRO A 31 -0.57 4.04 -6.24
CA PRO A 31 -0.29 4.50 -4.87
C PRO A 31 0.36 3.43 -3.98
N VAL A 32 0.07 2.15 -4.25
CA VAL A 32 0.66 1.02 -3.49
C VAL A 32 2.10 0.78 -3.94
N VAL A 33 2.33 0.82 -5.25
CA VAL A 33 3.66 0.60 -5.85
C VAL A 33 4.62 1.72 -5.46
N ASP A 34 4.18 2.99 -5.53
CA ASP A 34 4.99 4.15 -5.18
C ASP A 34 5.41 4.14 -3.70
N ALA A 35 4.51 3.77 -2.81
CA ALA A 35 4.81 3.65 -1.39
C ALA A 35 5.85 2.55 -1.10
N LEU A 36 5.74 1.41 -1.78
CA LEU A 36 6.72 0.33 -1.68
C LEU A 36 8.09 0.74 -2.22
N ASN A 37 8.14 1.40 -3.38
CA ASN A 37 9.37 1.92 -3.98
C ASN A 37 10.05 2.93 -3.06
N THR A 38 9.28 3.87 -2.50
CA THR A 38 9.79 4.90 -1.57
C THR A 38 10.38 4.25 -0.32
N SER A 39 9.69 3.28 0.27
CA SER A 39 10.20 2.54 1.43
C SER A 39 11.49 1.81 1.10
N HIS A 40 11.54 1.14 -0.06
CA HIS A 40 12.74 0.42 -0.48
C HIS A 40 13.93 1.36 -0.71
N GLN A 41 13.72 2.52 -1.34
CA GLN A 41 14.75 3.53 -1.52
C GLN A 41 15.29 4.06 -0.18
N ALA A 42 14.41 4.28 0.79
CA ALA A 42 14.80 4.72 2.13
C ALA A 42 15.65 3.66 2.85
N GLU A 43 15.33 2.38 2.69
CA GLU A 43 16.16 1.27 3.23
C GLU A 43 17.55 1.21 2.60
N MET A 44 17.69 1.49 1.30
CA MET A 44 19.01 1.50 0.63
C MET A 44 19.90 2.68 0.99
N LEU A 45 19.32 3.77 1.50
CA LEU A 45 20.03 4.99 1.89
C LEU A 45 20.43 4.99 3.38
N SER A 46 20.03 3.96 4.14
CA SER A 46 20.38 3.75 5.54
C SER A 46 21.68 2.98 5.72
#